data_AF-A0A3C1XT53-F1
#
_entry.id   AF-A0A3C1XT53-F1
#
_cell.length_a   1.000
_cell.length_b   1.000
_cell.length_c   1.000
_cell.angle_alpha   90.00
_cell.angle_beta   90.00
_cell.angle_gamma   90.00
#
_symmetry.space_group_name_H-M   'P 1'
#
loop_
_entity.id
_entity.type
_entity.pdbx_description
1 polymer ?
#
loop_
_entity_poly.entity_id
_entity_poly.type
_entity_poly.pdbx_seq_one_letter_code
_entity_poly.pdbx_strand_id
1 'polypeptide(L)'
;MPTALPLSLLDQTLRAIPRRYRVGPLPKVRSGHEGSDPATALAIVIEQARVALSADATPPPACERLFVDALSRLIRDALRERGGDSAFQAMVLRHQSPLVREHASLSAHAQADRRAVRTAVDAFAHPGKRRGLPAGPVVDALASLHAAATAEDWAALSENAQALLAAPASIVAAEPTIAGPLDRLLNDPALARLRRMDALAADPLVQRYQALWQRQGPRPGTPQA
;
A
#
# COMPACT_ATOMS: atom_id res chain seq x y z
N MET A 1 -0.96 -58.59 2.31
CA MET A 1 -0.39 -57.42 3.01
C MET A 1 0.93 -57.08 2.33
N PRO A 2 1.07 -55.94 1.65
CA PRO A 2 2.31 -55.62 0.94
C PRO A 2 3.42 -55.34 1.95
N THR A 3 4.51 -56.08 1.83
CA THR A 3 5.72 -56.00 2.66
C THR A 3 6.37 -54.64 2.45
N ALA A 4 6.55 -53.86 3.53
CA ALA A 4 7.28 -52.61 3.49
C ALA A 4 8.73 -52.89 3.06
N LEU A 5 9.15 -52.31 1.95
CA LEU A 5 10.54 -52.38 1.50
C LEU A 5 11.45 -51.78 2.59
N PRO A 6 12.58 -52.42 2.93
CA PRO A 6 13.51 -51.86 3.89
C PRO A 6 13.97 -50.48 3.39
N LEU A 7 13.83 -49.46 4.23
CA LEU A 7 14.11 -48.05 3.93
C LEU A 7 15.49 -47.84 3.27
N SER A 8 16.46 -48.71 3.57
CA SER A 8 17.80 -48.70 2.98
C SER A 8 17.83 -48.99 1.48
N LEU A 9 16.98 -49.92 1.01
CA LEU A 9 16.92 -50.34 -0.40
C LEU A 9 16.19 -49.28 -1.22
N LEU A 10 15.14 -48.67 -0.63
CA LEU A 10 14.45 -47.52 -1.23
C LEU A 10 15.40 -46.32 -1.36
N ASP A 11 16.16 -45.98 -0.32
CA ASP A 11 17.09 -44.84 -0.35
C ASP A 11 18.24 -45.07 -1.34
N GLN A 12 18.79 -46.29 -1.41
CA GLN A 12 19.80 -46.65 -2.43
C GLN A 12 19.24 -46.51 -3.85
N THR A 13 18.02 -47.03 -4.10
CA THR A 13 17.37 -46.93 -5.41
C THR A 13 17.11 -45.48 -5.79
N LEU A 14 16.62 -44.67 -4.85
CA LEU A 14 16.34 -43.25 -5.07
C LEU A 14 17.60 -42.40 -5.30
N ARG A 15 18.77 -42.81 -4.78
CA ARG A 15 20.07 -42.16 -5.00
C ARG A 15 20.71 -42.56 -6.33
N ALA A 16 20.41 -43.77 -6.84
CA ALA A 16 20.95 -44.31 -8.08
C ALA A 16 20.24 -43.77 -9.33
N ILE A 17 18.99 -43.31 -9.22
CA ILE A 17 18.26 -42.75 -10.35
C ILE A 17 18.90 -41.40 -10.78
N PRO A 18 19.30 -41.25 -12.06
CA PRO A 18 19.81 -39.99 -12.59
C PRO A 18 18.70 -38.94 -12.61
N ARG A 19 18.77 -37.98 -11.69
CA ARG A 19 17.79 -36.90 -11.56
C ARG A 19 18.25 -35.71 -12.38
N ARG A 20 17.51 -35.41 -13.46
CA ARG A 20 17.77 -34.30 -14.40
C ARG A 20 17.86 -32.92 -13.73
N TYR A 21 17.25 -32.77 -12.54
CA TYR A 21 17.26 -31.53 -11.74
C TYR A 21 18.03 -31.67 -10.42
N ARG A 22 18.93 -32.64 -10.29
CA ARG A 22 19.76 -32.77 -9.08
C ARG A 22 20.74 -31.61 -9.04
N VAL A 23 20.46 -30.65 -8.16
CA VAL A 23 21.39 -29.58 -7.83
C VAL A 23 22.64 -30.22 -7.21
N GLY A 24 23.81 -29.86 -7.72
CA GLY A 24 25.09 -30.33 -7.19
C GLY A 24 25.29 -29.91 -5.73
N PRO A 25 26.24 -30.53 -5.01
CA PRO A 25 26.54 -30.12 -3.64
C PRO A 25 26.89 -28.64 -3.59
N LEU A 26 26.19 -27.89 -2.73
CA LEU A 26 26.40 -26.47 -2.56
C LEU A 26 27.84 -26.22 -2.05
N PRO A 27 28.55 -25.22 -2.60
CA PRO A 27 29.89 -24.89 -2.13
C PRO A 27 29.83 -24.53 -0.65
N LYS A 28 30.73 -25.10 0.17
CA LYS A 28 30.86 -24.71 1.57
C LYS A 28 31.23 -23.22 1.62
N VAL A 29 30.51 -22.42 2.44
CA VAL A 29 30.93 -21.05 2.76
C VAL A 29 32.33 -21.10 3.34
N ARG A 30 33.31 -20.70 2.55
CA ARG A 30 34.62 -20.31 3.07
C ARG A 30 34.46 -18.90 3.60
N SER A 31 34.89 -18.66 4.83
CA SER A 31 35.11 -17.32 5.36
C SER A 31 35.94 -16.54 4.34
N GLY A 32 35.35 -15.50 3.71
CA GLY A 32 36.02 -14.71 2.67
C GLY A 32 35.25 -14.45 1.37
N HIS A 33 33.93 -14.67 1.29
CA HIS A 33 33.13 -14.18 0.15
C HIS A 33 32.77 -12.69 0.31
N GLU A 34 33.79 -11.83 0.40
CA GLU A 34 33.59 -10.38 0.42
C GLU A 34 33.06 -9.83 -0.93
N GLY A 35 33.09 -10.64 -2.00
CA GLY A 35 32.58 -10.32 -3.33
C GLY A 35 31.34 -11.11 -3.81
N SER A 36 30.71 -11.94 -2.97
CA SER A 36 29.44 -12.61 -3.35
C SER A 36 28.24 -11.69 -3.14
N ASP A 37 27.25 -11.81 -4.01
CA ASP A 37 25.92 -11.22 -3.82
C ASP A 37 25.35 -11.62 -2.43
N PRO A 38 24.86 -10.67 -1.61
CA PRO A 38 24.35 -10.94 -0.27
C PRO A 38 23.24 -12.00 -0.22
N ALA A 39 22.38 -12.09 -1.24
CA ALA A 39 21.33 -13.10 -1.29
C ALA A 39 21.91 -14.51 -1.48
N THR A 40 22.92 -14.64 -2.35
CA THR A 40 23.66 -15.89 -2.54
C THR A 40 24.36 -16.32 -1.25
N ALA A 41 25.04 -15.41 -0.55
CA ALA A 41 25.67 -15.72 0.74
C ALA A 41 24.66 -16.21 1.78
N LEU A 42 23.50 -15.55 1.88
CA LEU A 42 22.41 -15.94 2.78
C LEU A 42 21.87 -17.34 2.47
N ALA A 43 21.62 -17.64 1.19
CA ALA A 43 21.11 -18.94 0.74
C ALA A 43 22.04 -20.09 1.11
N ILE A 44 23.35 -19.92 0.95
CA ILE A 44 24.33 -20.96 1.30
C ILE A 44 24.34 -21.18 2.83
N VAL A 45 24.28 -20.12 3.64
CA VAL A 45 24.26 -20.25 5.11
C VAL A 45 22.99 -20.96 5.59
N ILE A 46 21.82 -20.65 5.01
CA ILE A 46 20.56 -21.34 5.30
C ILE A 46 20.68 -22.84 4.99
N GLU A 47 21.25 -23.20 3.84
CA GLU A 47 21.44 -24.60 3.48
C GLU A 47 22.39 -25.30 4.45
N GLN A 48 23.52 -24.69 4.82
CA GLN A 48 24.47 -25.29 5.75
C GLN A 48 23.82 -25.59 7.10
N ALA A 49 23.01 -24.66 7.61
CA ALA A 49 22.24 -24.87 8.83
C ALA A 49 21.24 -26.02 8.66
N ARG A 50 20.51 -26.05 7.54
CA ARG A 50 19.56 -27.13 7.22
C ARG A 50 20.23 -28.51 7.17
N VAL A 51 21.41 -28.60 6.54
CA VAL A 51 22.19 -29.85 6.46
C VAL A 51 22.65 -30.31 7.83
N ALA A 52 23.17 -29.42 8.67
CA ALA A 52 23.58 -29.75 10.04
C ALA A 52 22.39 -30.28 10.86
N LEU A 53 21.25 -29.57 10.83
CA LEU A 53 20.03 -29.97 11.51
C LEU A 53 19.49 -31.32 11.00
N SER A 54 19.57 -31.59 9.69
CA SER A 54 19.15 -32.88 9.13
C SER A 54 20.03 -34.06 9.55
N ALA A 55 21.22 -33.79 10.09
CA ALA A 55 22.15 -34.77 10.63
C ALA A 55 22.12 -34.82 12.18
N ASP A 56 21.08 -34.25 12.81
CA ASP A 56 20.97 -34.07 14.27
C ASP A 56 22.19 -33.37 14.90
N ALA A 57 22.87 -32.52 14.13
CA ALA A 57 24.02 -31.75 14.57
C ALA A 57 23.64 -30.28 14.78
N THR A 58 24.29 -29.63 15.75
CA THR A 58 24.16 -28.19 15.96
C THR A 58 24.87 -27.44 14.83
N PRO A 59 24.22 -26.45 14.18
CA PRO A 59 24.87 -25.59 13.20
C PRO A 59 26.11 -24.90 13.81
N PRO A 60 27.20 -24.75 13.05
CA PRO A 60 28.39 -24.05 13.53
C PRO A 60 28.04 -22.62 14.00
N PRO A 61 28.65 -22.10 15.08
CA PRO A 61 28.39 -20.74 15.56
C PRO A 61 28.78 -19.65 14.53
N ALA A 62 29.63 -19.99 13.57
CA ALA A 62 29.93 -19.11 12.45
C ALA A 62 28.73 -18.90 11.51
N CYS A 63 27.80 -19.87 11.40
CA CYS A 63 26.61 -19.76 10.57
C CYS A 63 25.69 -18.63 11.05
N GLU A 64 25.52 -18.46 12.37
CA GLU A 64 24.72 -17.37 12.92
C GLU A 64 25.29 -16.00 12.53
N ARG A 65 26.59 -15.79 12.76
CA ARG A 65 27.25 -14.52 12.40
C ARG A 65 27.18 -14.24 10.91
N LEU A 66 27.47 -15.23 10.07
CA LEU A 66 27.42 -15.10 8.62
C LEU A 66 26.00 -14.84 8.11
N PHE A 67 24.99 -15.44 8.74
CA PHE A 67 23.58 -15.18 8.44
C PHE A 67 23.23 -13.71 8.74
N VAL A 68 23.55 -13.23 9.95
CA VAL A 68 23.26 -11.86 10.37
C VAL A 68 23.98 -10.84 9.49
N ASP A 69 25.25 -11.10 9.15
CA ASP A 69 26.03 -10.21 8.26
C ASP A 69 25.45 -10.16 6.84
N ALA A 70 25.13 -11.31 6.25
CA ALA A 70 24.56 -11.40 4.92
C ALA A 70 23.17 -10.73 4.86
N LEU A 71 22.31 -10.99 5.85
CA LEU A 71 20.99 -10.37 5.96
C LEU A 71 21.10 -8.85 6.14
N SER A 72 22.02 -8.39 6.99
CA SER A 72 22.24 -6.95 7.22
C SER A 72 22.75 -6.23 5.97
N ARG A 73 23.59 -6.89 5.15
CA ARG A 73 24.00 -6.38 3.83
C ARG A 73 22.81 -6.34 2.88
N LEU A 74 22.02 -7.41 2.78
CA LEU A 74 20.84 -7.48 1.92
C LEU A 74 19.82 -6.38 2.24
N ILE A 75 19.53 -6.16 3.53
CA ILE A 75 18.61 -5.10 3.99
C ILE A 75 19.16 -3.71 3.64
N ARG A 76 20.46 -3.45 3.88
CA ARG A 76 21.09 -2.17 3.51
C ARG A 76 21.02 -1.93 2.01
N ASP A 77 21.23 -2.95 1.21
CA ASP A 77 21.18 -2.89 -0.24
C ASP A 77 19.76 -2.59 -0.73
N ALA A 78 18.75 -3.25 -0.17
CA ALA A 78 17.34 -2.97 -0.45
C ALA A 78 16.93 -1.54 -0.05
N LEU A 79 17.49 -0.99 1.02
CA LEU A 79 17.21 0.36 1.51
C LEU A 79 17.98 1.49 0.81
N ARG A 80 18.88 1.18 -0.15
CA ARG A 80 19.62 2.21 -0.90
C ARG A 80 18.66 3.15 -1.66
N GLU A 81 18.86 4.46 -1.51
CA GLU A 81 17.99 5.48 -2.11
C GLU A 81 17.93 5.39 -3.65
N ARG A 82 19.04 4.98 -4.27
CA ARG A 82 19.14 4.71 -5.71
C ARG A 82 19.44 3.23 -5.92
N GLY A 83 18.65 2.59 -6.79
CA GLY A 83 18.83 1.18 -7.16
C GLY A 83 18.42 0.16 -6.09
N GLY A 84 17.92 0.60 -4.92
CA GLY A 84 17.30 -0.28 -3.93
C GLY A 84 15.87 -0.67 -4.30
N ASP A 85 15.27 -1.53 -3.47
CA ASP A 85 13.90 -2.00 -3.63
C ASP A 85 12.89 -0.96 -3.10
N SER A 86 12.19 -0.30 -4.02
CA SER A 86 11.18 0.70 -3.70
C SER A 86 9.97 0.15 -2.91
N ALA A 87 9.61 -1.12 -3.09
CA ALA A 87 8.54 -1.78 -2.33
C ALA A 87 8.96 -2.02 -0.89
N PHE A 88 10.17 -2.54 -0.71
CA PHE A 88 10.73 -2.73 0.63
C PHE A 88 10.87 -1.38 1.36
N GLN A 89 11.38 -0.35 0.69
CA GLN A 89 11.49 0.99 1.26
C GLN A 89 10.13 1.57 1.67
N ALA A 90 9.10 1.44 0.82
CA ALA A 90 7.76 1.93 1.13
C ALA A 90 7.14 1.18 2.32
N MET A 91 7.38 -0.13 2.42
CA MET A 91 6.93 -0.97 3.54
C MET A 91 7.59 -0.54 4.85
N VAL A 92 8.92 -0.36 4.85
CA VAL A 92 9.67 0.12 6.03
C VAL A 92 9.18 1.49 6.47
N LEU A 93 9.00 2.42 5.53
CA LEU A 93 8.51 3.77 5.81
C LEU A 93 7.09 3.77 6.41
N ARG A 94 6.20 2.91 5.89
CA ARG A 94 4.84 2.70 6.44
C ARG A 94 4.87 2.12 7.86
N HIS A 95 5.85 1.26 8.16
CA HIS A 95 5.98 0.70 9.50
C HIS A 95 6.51 1.72 10.50
N GLN A 96 7.48 2.55 10.10
CA GLN A 96 8.17 3.50 10.97
C GLN A 96 7.40 4.81 11.22
N SER A 97 6.56 5.25 10.28
CA SER A 97 5.81 6.51 10.42
C SER A 97 4.31 6.27 10.63
N PRO A 98 3.72 6.77 11.74
CA PRO A 98 2.27 6.68 11.95
C PRO A 98 1.48 7.47 10.90
N LEU A 99 2.01 8.61 10.43
CA LEU A 99 1.36 9.44 9.40
C LEU A 99 1.31 8.73 8.05
N VAL A 100 2.39 8.06 7.65
CA VAL A 100 2.42 7.26 6.42
C VAL A 100 1.49 6.06 6.52
N ARG A 101 1.42 5.43 7.70
CA ARG A 101 0.51 4.31 7.96
C ARG A 101 -0.95 4.74 7.85
N GLU A 102 -1.30 5.89 8.42
CA GLU A 102 -2.62 6.49 8.33
C GLU A 102 -2.97 6.80 6.87
N HIS A 103 -2.10 7.53 6.16
CA HIS A 103 -2.30 7.84 4.74
C HIS A 103 -2.50 6.59 3.88
N ALA A 104 -1.70 5.53 4.09
CA ALA A 104 -1.84 4.28 3.37
C ALA A 104 -3.18 3.58 3.65
N SER A 105 -3.69 3.67 4.89
CA SER A 105 -5.00 3.13 5.27
C SER A 105 -6.15 3.90 4.60
N LEU A 106 -6.06 5.23 4.58
CA LEU A 106 -7.05 6.09 3.91
C LEU A 106 -7.03 5.89 2.39
N SER A 107 -5.84 5.79 1.79
CA SER A 107 -5.65 5.58 0.35
C SER A 107 -6.32 4.30 -0.17
N ALA A 108 -6.41 3.25 0.67
CA ALA A 108 -7.10 2.01 0.30
C ALA A 108 -8.61 2.20 0.07
N HIS A 109 -9.22 3.20 0.74
CA HIS A 109 -10.66 3.49 0.66
C HIS A 109 -10.97 4.72 -0.22
N ALA A 110 -9.94 5.48 -0.62
CA ALA A 110 -10.10 6.76 -1.31
C ALA A 110 -11.05 6.68 -2.52
N GLN A 111 -10.96 5.65 -3.36
CA GLN A 111 -11.84 5.56 -4.54
C GLN A 111 -13.31 5.32 -4.19
N ALA A 112 -13.59 4.56 -3.12
CA ALA A 112 -14.95 4.37 -2.64
C ALA A 112 -15.48 5.67 -2.03
N ASP A 113 -14.68 6.33 -1.21
CA ASP A 113 -15.02 7.60 -0.56
C ASP A 113 -15.30 8.71 -1.59
N ARG A 114 -14.45 8.84 -2.62
CA ARG A 114 -14.66 9.80 -3.73
C ARG A 114 -16.02 9.60 -4.40
N ARG A 115 -16.38 8.34 -4.70
CA ARG A 115 -17.67 8.01 -5.32
C ARG A 115 -18.83 8.32 -4.40
N ALA A 116 -18.73 7.99 -3.11
CA ALA A 116 -19.75 8.29 -2.12
C ALA A 116 -20.01 9.80 -2.02
N VAL A 117 -18.95 10.61 -1.84
CA VAL A 117 -19.06 12.07 -1.75
C VAL A 117 -19.62 12.68 -3.03
N ARG A 118 -19.12 12.29 -4.20
CA ARG A 118 -19.67 12.76 -5.49
C ARG A 118 -21.14 12.43 -5.64
N THR A 119 -21.54 11.20 -5.30
CA THR A 119 -22.95 10.78 -5.37
C THR A 119 -23.84 11.58 -4.41
N ALA A 120 -23.35 11.86 -3.20
CA ALA A 120 -24.06 12.69 -2.23
C ALA A 120 -24.24 14.11 -2.75
N VAL A 121 -23.20 14.72 -3.32
CA VAL A 121 -23.26 16.07 -3.91
C VAL A 121 -24.19 16.08 -5.12
N ASP A 122 -24.10 15.12 -6.03
CA ASP A 122 -24.97 15.03 -7.21
C ASP A 122 -26.45 14.86 -6.83
N ALA A 123 -26.75 14.27 -5.67
CA ALA A 123 -28.12 14.12 -5.21
C ALA A 123 -28.85 15.47 -5.04
N PHE A 124 -28.16 16.58 -4.77
CA PHE A 124 -28.80 17.89 -4.58
C PHE A 124 -28.20 19.03 -5.42
N ALA A 125 -26.95 18.90 -5.88
CA ALA A 125 -26.24 19.96 -6.61
C ALA A 125 -26.07 19.66 -8.12
N HIS A 126 -26.57 18.55 -8.64
CA HIS A 126 -26.37 18.16 -10.04
C HIS A 126 -26.94 19.18 -11.04
N PRO A 127 -26.25 19.48 -12.16
CA PRO A 127 -26.66 20.52 -13.13
C PRO A 127 -28.10 20.38 -13.63
N GLY A 128 -28.57 19.14 -13.85
CA GLY A 128 -29.95 18.87 -14.29
C GLY A 128 -31.01 19.30 -13.28
N LYS A 129 -30.74 19.19 -11.98
CA LYS A 129 -31.66 19.61 -10.90
C LYS A 129 -31.66 21.13 -10.74
N ARG A 130 -30.51 21.77 -11.00
CA ARG A 130 -30.37 23.23 -10.94
C ARG A 130 -31.12 23.98 -12.04
N ARG A 131 -31.34 23.37 -13.21
CA ARG A 131 -32.03 24.04 -14.35
C ARG A 131 -33.47 24.45 -14.05
N GLY A 132 -34.12 23.83 -13.08
CA GLY A 132 -35.48 24.18 -12.65
C GLY A 132 -35.53 25.27 -11.58
N LEU A 133 -34.39 25.67 -11.01
CA LEU A 133 -34.31 26.68 -9.96
C LEU A 133 -34.15 28.09 -10.57
N PRO A 134 -34.74 29.13 -9.95
CA PRO A 134 -34.52 30.51 -10.36
C PRO A 134 -33.06 30.89 -10.20
N ALA A 135 -32.52 31.68 -11.13
CA ALA A 135 -31.16 32.21 -11.03
C ALA A 135 -31.01 33.00 -9.72
N GLY A 136 -29.89 32.79 -9.03
CA GLY A 136 -29.64 33.43 -7.75
C GLY A 136 -28.50 32.78 -6.97
N PRO A 137 -28.17 33.35 -5.80
CA PRO A 137 -26.98 32.97 -5.02
C PRO A 137 -26.96 31.49 -4.60
N VAL A 138 -28.14 30.86 -4.43
CA VAL A 138 -28.26 29.44 -4.10
C VAL A 138 -27.82 28.55 -5.26
N VAL A 139 -28.23 28.87 -6.49
CA VAL A 139 -27.86 28.10 -7.70
C VAL A 139 -26.37 28.19 -7.94
N ASP A 140 -25.78 29.37 -7.72
CA ASP A 140 -24.34 29.60 -7.82
C ASP A 140 -23.57 28.81 -6.75
N ALA A 141 -24.04 28.81 -5.50
CA ALA A 141 -23.43 28.02 -4.43
C ALA A 141 -23.48 26.51 -4.71
N LEU A 142 -24.61 25.99 -5.21
CA LEU A 142 -24.73 24.60 -5.65
C LEU A 142 -23.82 24.29 -6.83
N ALA A 143 -23.60 25.25 -7.74
CA ALA A 143 -22.64 25.10 -8.83
C ALA A 143 -21.21 24.98 -8.31
N SER A 144 -20.81 25.84 -7.35
CA SER A 144 -19.49 25.79 -6.71
C SER A 144 -19.26 24.47 -5.96
N LEU A 145 -20.26 23.93 -5.26
CA LEU A 145 -20.17 22.63 -4.60
C LEU A 145 -19.93 21.48 -5.60
N HIS A 146 -20.70 21.43 -6.68
CA HIS A 146 -20.55 20.40 -7.70
C HIS A 146 -19.19 20.52 -8.42
N ALA A 147 -18.72 21.75 -8.67
CA ALA A 147 -17.41 21.99 -9.26
C ALA A 147 -16.28 21.49 -8.34
N ALA A 148 -16.33 21.79 -7.04
CA ALA A 148 -15.36 21.31 -6.05
C ALA A 148 -15.33 19.77 -5.96
N ALA A 149 -16.50 19.12 -5.93
CA ALA A 149 -16.60 17.66 -5.92
C ALA A 149 -16.08 17.01 -7.21
N THR A 150 -16.25 17.68 -8.35
CA THR A 150 -15.73 17.22 -9.65
C THR A 150 -14.21 17.36 -9.70
N ALA A 151 -13.68 18.49 -9.25
CA ALA A 151 -12.26 18.79 -9.16
C ALA A 151 -11.52 17.99 -8.08
N GLU A 152 -12.24 17.25 -7.23
CA GLU A 152 -11.70 16.55 -6.05
C GLU A 152 -11.06 17.49 -5.01
N ASP A 153 -11.51 18.74 -4.98
CA ASP A 153 -11.10 19.71 -3.96
C ASP A 153 -12.00 19.57 -2.73
N TRP A 154 -11.65 18.63 -1.86
CA TRP A 154 -12.46 18.31 -0.68
C TRP A 154 -12.43 19.40 0.40
N ALA A 155 -11.39 20.24 0.40
CA ALA A 155 -11.30 21.40 1.28
C ALA A 155 -12.29 22.47 0.83
N ALA A 156 -12.23 22.89 -0.44
CA ALA A 156 -13.17 23.86 -1.00
C ALA A 156 -14.62 23.36 -0.93
N LEU A 157 -14.86 22.05 -1.15
CA LEU A 157 -16.19 21.46 -0.99
C LEU A 157 -16.74 21.65 0.43
N SER A 158 -15.91 21.38 1.46
CA SER A 158 -16.31 21.52 2.86
C SER A 158 -16.53 22.97 3.25
N GLU A 159 -15.67 23.89 2.79
CA GLU A 159 -15.79 25.32 3.06
C GLU A 159 -17.05 25.91 2.42
N ASN A 160 -17.29 25.59 1.14
CA ASN A 160 -18.50 26.02 0.42
C ASN A 160 -19.77 25.46 1.08
N ALA A 161 -19.75 24.22 1.56
CA ALA A 161 -20.90 23.62 2.23
C ALA A 161 -21.19 24.26 3.59
N GLN A 162 -20.14 24.58 4.36
CA GLN A 162 -20.26 25.31 5.62
C GLN A 162 -20.75 26.74 5.41
N ALA A 163 -20.21 27.45 4.42
CA ALA A 163 -20.64 28.81 4.07
C ALA A 163 -22.11 28.83 3.66
N LEU A 164 -22.58 27.83 2.91
CA LEU A 164 -23.97 27.71 2.50
C LEU A 164 -24.90 27.40 3.69
N LEU A 165 -24.49 26.55 4.64
CA LEU A 165 -25.29 26.31 5.86
C LEU A 165 -25.33 27.51 6.82
N ALA A 166 -24.24 28.28 6.89
CA ALA A 166 -24.15 29.47 7.73
C ALA A 166 -24.83 30.70 7.10
N ALA A 167 -25.20 30.64 5.82
CA ALA A 167 -25.87 31.73 5.14
C ALA A 167 -27.23 32.03 5.80
N PRO A 168 -27.63 33.32 5.88
CA PRO A 168 -28.87 33.70 6.53
C PRO A 168 -30.09 32.94 5.96
N ALA A 169 -31.04 32.63 6.85
CA ALA A 169 -32.25 31.88 6.52
C ALA A 169 -32.98 32.43 5.27
N SER A 170 -32.91 33.71 4.94
CA SER A 170 -33.49 34.23 3.69
C SER A 170 -32.90 33.63 2.39
N ILE A 171 -31.71 33.02 2.45
CA ILE A 171 -31.02 32.38 1.32
C ILE A 171 -31.25 30.86 1.32
N VAL A 172 -31.43 30.23 2.49
CA VAL A 172 -31.50 28.76 2.64
C VAL A 172 -32.89 28.24 3.09
N ALA A 173 -33.72 29.08 3.70
CA ALA A 173 -35.00 28.69 4.32
C ALA A 173 -36.11 28.32 3.33
N ALA A 174 -35.85 28.36 2.02
CA ALA A 174 -36.86 27.97 1.03
C ALA A 174 -36.87 26.46 0.72
N GLU A 175 -35.81 25.70 1.03
CA GLU A 175 -35.65 24.33 0.51
C GLU A 175 -35.09 23.38 1.59
N PRO A 176 -35.93 22.79 2.47
CA PRO A 176 -35.51 21.73 3.43
C PRO A 176 -34.87 20.51 2.74
N THR A 177 -35.10 20.37 1.44
CA THR A 177 -34.46 19.49 0.46
C THR A 177 -32.96 19.70 0.30
N ILE A 178 -32.39 20.84 0.71
CA ILE A 178 -30.96 21.19 0.55
C ILE A 178 -30.21 21.20 1.88
N ALA A 179 -30.78 21.78 2.94
CA ALA A 179 -30.12 21.91 4.25
C ALA A 179 -29.83 20.53 4.89
N GLY A 180 -30.79 19.60 4.83
CA GLY A 180 -30.60 18.24 5.37
C GLY A 180 -29.46 17.47 4.68
N PRO A 181 -29.43 17.39 3.34
CA PRO A 181 -28.32 16.77 2.61
C PRO A 181 -26.96 17.45 2.82
N LEU A 182 -26.91 18.78 2.97
CA LEU A 182 -25.67 19.52 3.30
C LEU A 182 -25.12 19.12 4.67
N ASP A 183 -25.97 19.09 5.69
CA ASP A 183 -25.56 18.68 7.03
C ASP A 183 -25.07 17.22 7.05
N ARG A 184 -25.77 16.32 6.33
CA ARG A 184 -25.30 14.93 6.17
C ARG A 184 -23.96 14.84 5.46
N LEU A 185 -23.73 15.65 4.41
CA LEU A 185 -22.46 15.67 3.68
C LEU A 185 -21.30 16.11 4.58
N LEU A 186 -21.49 17.15 5.40
CA LEU A 186 -20.46 17.63 6.33
C LEU A 186 -20.17 16.64 7.45
N ASN A 187 -21.17 15.88 7.88
CA ASN A 187 -21.04 14.83 8.89
C ASN A 187 -20.64 13.46 8.29
N ASP A 188 -20.49 13.34 6.96
CA ASP A 188 -20.13 12.09 6.31
C ASP A 188 -18.64 11.75 6.58
N PRO A 189 -18.36 10.57 7.17
CA PRO A 189 -16.99 10.18 7.46
C PRO A 189 -16.12 10.01 6.20
N ALA A 190 -16.71 9.78 5.01
CA ALA A 190 -15.97 9.73 3.75
C ALA A 190 -15.35 11.09 3.41
N LEU A 191 -16.09 12.19 3.57
CA LEU A 191 -15.56 13.54 3.33
C LEU A 191 -14.44 13.87 4.31
N ALA A 192 -14.61 13.52 5.59
CA ALA A 192 -13.58 13.72 6.61
C ALA A 192 -12.29 12.94 6.30
N ARG A 193 -12.42 11.67 5.87
CA ARG A 193 -11.28 10.84 5.46
C ARG A 193 -10.54 11.40 4.25
N LEU A 194 -11.26 11.87 3.23
CA LEU A 194 -10.66 12.48 2.04
C LEU A 194 -9.88 13.76 2.38
N ARG A 195 -10.47 14.65 3.18
CA ARG A 195 -9.77 15.86 3.68
C ARG A 195 -8.53 15.53 4.50
N ARG A 196 -8.63 14.51 5.36
CA ARG A 196 -7.49 14.04 6.16
C ARG A 196 -6.38 13.48 5.27
N MET A 197 -6.73 12.73 4.23
CA MET A 197 -5.78 12.20 3.26
C MET A 197 -5.04 13.33 2.52
N ASP A 198 -5.75 14.36 2.06
CA ASP A 198 -5.14 15.53 1.40
C ASP A 198 -4.21 16.30 2.33
N ALA A 199 -4.62 16.52 3.58
CA ALA A 199 -3.77 17.16 4.58
C ALA A 199 -2.47 16.38 4.84
N LEU A 200 -2.56 15.04 4.85
CA LEU A 200 -1.38 14.17 5.00
C LEU A 200 -0.50 14.18 3.75
N ALA A 201 -1.02 14.47 2.56
CA ALA A 201 -0.25 14.49 1.31
C ALA A 201 0.82 15.60 1.27
N ALA A 202 0.68 16.64 2.11
CA ALA A 202 1.69 17.67 2.27
C ALA A 202 2.90 17.23 3.12
N ASP A 203 2.78 16.14 3.89
CA ASP A 203 3.87 15.66 4.74
C ASP A 203 5.03 15.08 3.91
N PRO A 204 6.31 15.45 4.18
CA PRO A 204 7.45 14.99 3.39
C PRO A 204 7.63 13.47 3.37
N LEU A 205 7.29 12.76 4.46
CA LEU A 205 7.39 11.30 4.52
C LEU A 205 6.28 10.66 3.68
N VAL A 206 5.09 11.25 3.65
CA VAL A 206 3.99 10.79 2.78
C VAL A 206 4.34 11.02 1.31
N GLN A 207 4.92 12.16 0.95
CA GLN A 207 5.40 12.42 -0.42
C GLN A 207 6.48 11.42 -0.83
N ARG A 208 7.45 11.13 0.05
CA ARG A 208 8.47 10.09 -0.19
C ARG A 208 7.82 8.72 -0.40
N TYR A 209 6.85 8.36 0.44
CA TYR A 209 6.10 7.11 0.31
C TYR A 209 5.38 7.00 -1.03
N GLN A 210 4.66 8.06 -1.45
CA GLN A 210 3.96 8.11 -2.73
C GLN A 210 4.94 7.97 -3.90
N ALA A 211 6.08 8.67 -3.86
CA ALA A 211 7.12 8.56 -4.89
C ALA A 211 7.71 7.14 -5.00
N LEU A 212 7.90 6.45 -3.86
CA LEU A 212 8.33 5.04 -3.85
C LEU A 212 7.28 4.12 -4.47
N TRP A 213 6.00 4.36 -4.22
CA TRP A 213 4.91 3.59 -4.83
C TRP A 213 4.77 3.82 -6.34
N GLN A 214 4.95 5.05 -6.82
CA GLN A 214 4.90 5.37 -8.25
C GLN A 214 6.01 4.65 -9.04
N ARG A 215 7.17 4.40 -8.42
CA ARG A 215 8.31 3.68 -9.04
C ARG A 215 8.07 2.18 -9.23
N GLN A 216 7.09 1.58 -8.55
CA GLN A 216 6.79 0.14 -8.67
C GLN A 216 6.05 -0.22 -9.96
N GLY A 217 5.86 0.75 -10.86
CA GLY A 217 5.12 0.55 -12.10
C GLY A 217 3.61 0.42 -11.89
N PRO A 218 2.85 0.40 -12.98
CA PRO A 218 1.41 0.29 -12.90
C PRO A 218 1.03 -1.10 -12.35
N ARG A 219 0.00 -1.16 -11.51
CA ARG A 219 -0.44 -2.41 -10.86
C ARG A 219 -0.68 -3.49 -11.92
N PRO A 220 -0.34 -4.78 -11.64
CA PRO A 220 -0.75 -5.88 -12.51
C PRO A 220 -2.27 -5.81 -12.78
N GLY A 221 -2.67 -5.75 -14.05
CA GLY A 221 -4.08 -5.61 -14.45
C GLY A 221 -4.55 -4.19 -14.79
N THR A 222 -3.63 -3.25 -14.98
CA THR A 222 -3.93 -1.96 -15.65
C THR A 222 -3.58 -2.04 -17.13
N PRO A 223 -4.24 -1.28 -18.03
CA PRO A 223 -4.05 -1.36 -19.48
C PRO A 223 -2.68 -0.88 -19.99
N GLN A 224 -1.74 -0.58 -19.08
CA GLN A 224 -0.36 -0.18 -19.36
C GLN A 224 0.66 -1.28 -18.97
N ALA A 225 0.21 -2.48 -18.60
CA ALA A 225 1.04 -3.66 -18.37
C ALA A 225 1.35 -4.42 -19.67
#